data_AF-A0A8U0QGN3-F1
#
_entry.id   AF-A0A8U0QGN3-F1
#
_cell.length_a   1.000
_cell.length_b   1.000
_cell.length_c   1.000
_cell.angle_alpha   90.00
_cell.angle_beta   90.00
_cell.angle_gamma   90.00
#
_symmetry.space_group_name_H-M   'P 1'
#
loop_
_entity.id
_entity.type
_entity.pdbx_description
1 polymer ?
#
loop_
_entity_poly.entity_id
_entity_poly.type
_entity_poly.pdbx_seq_one_letter_code
_entity_poly.pdbx_strand_id
1 'polypeptide(L)'
;MTHGSKPAADLRWFRNEKEIKGAKEVNASGKTFTVTSSLQLLVDRDDDGAAYTCKVDHVALLQTPQQATEVLEVHYAPRVLITQSLTFPQEGQYLKLECVSKGNPSPDPVLWTKDGGELPDLERMIVQGRELTFSALNKTDNGTYRCVASNHLGTSSAEYILYVYDVPTTFPPSTTPAPRPTRHHRPPRPHIASSEPTNINNR
;
A
#
# COMPACT_ATOMS: atom_id res chain seq x y z
N MET A 1 3.71 -41.51 16.34
CA MET A 1 3.40 -42.96 16.38
C MET A 1 3.18 -43.35 17.83
N THR A 2 2.21 -44.22 18.13
CA THR A 2 2.01 -44.83 19.44
C THR A 2 2.14 -46.34 19.33
N HIS A 3 2.61 -47.01 20.39
CA HIS A 3 2.79 -48.46 20.44
C HIS A 3 2.08 -49.06 21.66
N GLY A 4 1.57 -50.28 21.51
CA GLY A 4 1.07 -51.07 22.64
C GLY A 4 -0.22 -50.56 23.30
N SER A 5 -0.95 -49.66 22.64
CA SER A 5 -2.18 -49.07 23.18
C SER A 5 -3.35 -50.05 23.20
N LYS A 6 -4.24 -49.94 24.19
CA LYS A 6 -5.52 -50.66 24.21
C LYS A 6 -6.57 -49.80 24.94
N PRO A 7 -7.63 -49.32 24.27
CA PRO A 7 -7.94 -49.47 22.83
C PRO A 7 -6.92 -48.75 21.93
N ALA A 8 -7.09 -48.83 20.61
CA ALA A 8 -6.24 -48.05 19.69
C ALA A 8 -6.32 -46.55 20.02
N ALA A 9 -5.17 -45.91 20.21
CA ALA A 9 -5.11 -44.47 20.44
C ALA A 9 -5.59 -43.68 19.21
N ASP A 10 -6.15 -42.50 19.43
CA ASP A 10 -6.48 -41.56 18.37
C ASP A 10 -5.40 -40.48 18.25
N LEU A 11 -4.87 -40.28 17.04
CA LEU A 11 -3.79 -39.33 16.77
C LEU A 11 -4.35 -38.24 15.87
N ARG A 12 -4.39 -37.01 16.38
CA ARG A 12 -4.97 -35.85 15.70
C ARG A 12 -3.92 -34.78 15.45
N TRP A 13 -3.95 -34.19 14.27
CA TRP A 13 -3.00 -33.16 13.85
C TRP A 13 -3.63 -31.77 13.95
N PHE A 14 -2.83 -30.79 14.35
CA PHE A 14 -3.24 -29.40 14.50
C PHE A 14 -2.20 -28.48 13.87
N ARG A 15 -2.63 -27.49 13.09
CA ARG A 15 -1.84 -26.33 12.66
C ARG A 15 -2.30 -25.12 13.46
N ASN A 16 -1.44 -24.55 14.30
CA ASN A 16 -1.77 -23.40 15.17
C ASN A 16 -3.12 -23.59 15.90
N GLU A 17 -3.30 -24.75 16.54
CA GLU A 17 -4.54 -25.19 17.23
C GLU A 17 -5.75 -25.55 16.33
N LYS A 18 -5.69 -25.37 15.02
CA LYS A 18 -6.75 -25.81 14.10
C LYS A 18 -6.50 -27.24 13.65
N GLU A 19 -7.48 -28.13 13.84
CA GLU A 19 -7.37 -29.53 13.43
C GLU A 19 -7.24 -29.68 11.90
N ILE A 20 -6.32 -30.55 11.47
CA ILE A 20 -6.02 -30.86 10.08
C ILE A 20 -5.98 -32.39 9.87
N LYS A 21 -6.17 -32.82 8.62
CA LYS A 21 -6.22 -34.25 8.28
C LYS A 21 -4.82 -34.82 8.09
N GLY A 22 -4.48 -35.85 8.87
CA GLY A 22 -3.33 -36.72 8.62
C GLY A 22 -3.76 -38.09 8.11
N ALA A 23 -2.85 -38.79 7.42
CA ALA A 23 -3.03 -40.20 7.09
C ALA A 23 -2.83 -41.05 8.36
N LYS A 24 -3.74 -41.99 8.62
CA LYS A 24 -3.73 -42.83 9.82
C LYS A 24 -3.66 -44.30 9.43
N GLU A 25 -2.77 -45.02 10.09
CA GLU A 25 -2.62 -46.47 9.95
C GLU A 25 -2.70 -47.12 11.34
N VAL A 26 -3.47 -48.20 11.44
CA VAL A 26 -3.71 -48.90 12.70
C VAL A 26 -3.34 -50.36 12.52
N ASN A 27 -2.31 -50.80 13.25
CA ASN A 27 -1.79 -52.16 13.21
C ASN A 27 -2.06 -52.86 14.54
N ALA A 28 -2.77 -53.98 14.50
CA ALA A 28 -3.06 -54.79 15.67
C ALA A 28 -1.94 -55.82 15.90
N SER A 29 -1.49 -55.95 17.15
CA SER A 29 -0.55 -56.97 17.60
C SER A 29 -1.10 -57.66 18.85
N GLY A 30 -1.71 -58.83 18.66
CA GLY A 30 -2.43 -59.53 19.72
C GLY A 30 -3.61 -58.71 20.25
N LYS A 31 -3.52 -58.25 21.51
CA LYS A 31 -4.57 -57.45 22.18
C LYS A 31 -4.30 -55.94 22.18
N THR A 32 -3.16 -55.52 21.64
CA THR A 32 -2.73 -54.11 21.63
C THR A 32 -2.63 -53.58 20.21
N PHE A 33 -2.57 -52.26 20.09
CA PHE A 33 -2.58 -51.53 18.82
C PHE A 33 -1.40 -50.58 18.75
N THR A 34 -0.77 -50.55 17.60
CA THR A 34 0.18 -49.53 17.17
C THR A 34 -0.54 -48.61 16.21
N VAL A 35 -0.51 -47.30 16.46
CA VAL A 35 -1.15 -46.31 15.61
C VAL A 35 -0.10 -45.34 15.08
N THR A 36 0.00 -45.27 13.77
CA THR A 36 0.88 -44.33 13.08
C THR A 36 0.00 -43.28 12.42
N SER A 37 0.36 -42.02 12.62
CA SER A 37 -0.26 -40.92 11.89
C SER A 37 0.84 -40.13 11.22
N SER A 38 0.67 -39.84 9.93
CA SER A 38 1.63 -39.15 9.09
C SER A 38 0.94 -37.97 8.41
N LEU A 39 1.59 -36.81 8.44
CA LEU A 39 1.08 -35.59 7.85
C LEU A 39 1.91 -35.26 6.60
N GLN A 40 1.25 -35.19 5.45
CA GLN A 40 1.84 -34.70 4.21
C GLN A 40 1.35 -33.26 3.98
N LEU A 41 2.30 -32.34 3.84
CA LEU A 41 2.04 -30.91 3.71
C LEU A 41 2.59 -30.40 2.39
N LEU A 42 1.80 -29.56 1.72
CA LEU A 42 2.32 -28.63 0.74
C LEU A 42 2.71 -27.38 1.51
N VAL A 43 4.01 -27.20 1.75
CA VAL A 43 4.53 -26.11 2.59
C VAL A 43 4.54 -24.81 1.79
N ASP A 44 4.00 -23.75 2.39
CA ASP A 44 4.04 -22.40 1.87
C ASP A 44 4.72 -21.42 2.84
N ARG A 45 4.88 -20.17 2.44
CA ARG A 45 5.53 -19.14 3.27
C ARG A 45 4.72 -18.73 4.51
N ASP A 46 3.43 -18.99 4.52
CA ASP A 46 2.54 -18.73 5.66
C ASP A 46 2.61 -19.88 6.67
N ASP A 47 3.35 -20.95 6.36
CA ASP A 47 3.78 -21.99 7.31
C ASP A 47 5.06 -21.63 8.08
N ASP A 48 5.78 -20.58 7.69
CA ASP A 48 6.95 -20.11 8.43
C ASP A 48 6.56 -19.71 9.86
N GLY A 49 7.15 -20.37 10.85
CA GLY A 49 6.81 -20.23 12.27
C GLY A 49 5.50 -20.91 12.68
N ALA A 50 4.82 -21.64 11.79
CA ALA A 50 3.62 -22.38 12.14
C ALA A 50 3.95 -23.62 12.98
N ALA A 51 3.19 -23.84 14.05
CA ALA A 51 3.31 -24.99 14.93
C ALA A 51 2.39 -26.12 14.45
N TYR A 52 2.99 -27.27 14.17
CA TYR A 52 2.33 -28.51 13.80
C TYR A 52 2.37 -29.49 14.96
N THR A 53 1.21 -29.76 15.56
CA THR A 53 1.09 -30.58 16.76
C THR A 53 0.33 -31.86 16.47
N CYS A 54 0.92 -33.01 16.79
CA CYS A 54 0.21 -34.28 16.87
C CYS A 54 -0.19 -34.51 18.33
N LYS A 55 -1.49 -34.50 18.63
CA LYS A 55 -2.03 -34.82 19.96
C LYS A 55 -2.54 -36.26 19.99
N VAL A 56 -2.25 -36.97 21.08
CA VAL A 56 -2.71 -38.34 21.33
C VAL A 56 -3.90 -38.29 22.27
N ASP A 57 -5.00 -38.86 21.84
CA ASP A 57 -6.20 -39.06 22.62
C ASP A 57 -6.36 -40.55 22.94
N HIS A 58 -6.38 -40.86 24.24
CA HIS A 58 -6.52 -42.22 24.73
C HIS A 58 -7.07 -42.19 26.17
N VAL A 59 -8.03 -43.07 26.46
CA VAL A 59 -8.71 -43.19 27.76
C VAL A 59 -7.78 -43.28 28.97
N ALA A 60 -6.59 -43.86 28.81
CA ALA A 60 -5.60 -43.96 29.88
C ALA A 60 -4.78 -42.68 30.13
N LEU A 61 -4.90 -41.64 29.28
CA LEU A 61 -4.15 -40.38 29.37
C LEU A 61 -4.94 -39.32 30.15
N LEU A 62 -5.36 -39.65 31.38
CA LEU A 62 -6.24 -38.80 32.19
C LEU A 62 -5.57 -37.54 32.76
N GLN A 63 -4.23 -37.47 32.75
CA GLN A 63 -3.49 -36.42 33.48
C GLN A 63 -2.39 -35.74 32.67
N THR A 64 -1.79 -36.40 31.67
CA THR A 64 -0.72 -35.82 30.85
C THR A 64 -1.08 -35.90 29.38
N PRO A 65 -1.40 -34.76 28.74
CA PRO A 65 -1.63 -34.74 27.30
C PRO A 65 -0.32 -35.12 26.61
N GLN A 66 -0.35 -36.22 25.86
CA GLN A 66 0.78 -36.65 25.05
C GLN A 66 0.67 -35.95 23.70
N GLN A 67 1.65 -35.10 23.40
CA GLN A 67 1.72 -34.40 22.14
C GLN A 67 3.16 -34.17 21.70
N ALA A 68 3.36 -34.11 20.40
CA ALA A 68 4.61 -33.68 19.79
C ALA A 68 4.32 -32.45 18.93
N THR A 69 5.14 -31.42 19.05
CA THR A 69 5.00 -30.17 18.28
C THR A 69 6.28 -29.91 17.53
N GLU A 70 6.16 -29.64 16.24
CA GLU A 70 7.25 -29.13 15.42
C GLU A 70 6.89 -27.75 14.87
N VAL A 71 7.82 -26.81 14.95
CA VAL A 71 7.66 -25.47 14.38
C VAL A 71 8.44 -25.44 13.08
N LEU A 72 7.76 -25.16 11.96
CA LEU A 72 8.42 -25.12 10.66
C LEU A 72 9.19 -23.81 10.50
N GLU A 73 10.44 -23.93 10.07
CA GLU A 73 11.23 -22.81 9.56
C GLU A 73 11.22 -22.90 8.03
N VAL A 74 10.53 -21.97 7.38
CA VAL A 74 10.36 -21.98 5.93
C VAL A 74 11.07 -20.77 5.35
N HIS A 75 12.08 -21.02 4.52
CA HIS A 75 12.77 -19.95 3.81
C HIS A 75 12.02 -19.61 2.52
N TYR A 76 11.84 -18.31 2.25
CA TYR A 76 11.18 -17.80 1.06
C TYR A 76 11.74 -16.43 0.62
N ALA A 77 11.64 -16.16 -0.68
CA ALA A 77 12.01 -14.88 -1.26
C ALA A 77 11.10 -13.73 -0.79
N PRO A 78 11.60 -12.48 -0.77
CA PRO A 78 10.90 -11.34 -0.18
C PRO A 78 9.57 -11.01 -0.85
N ARG A 79 8.64 -10.42 -0.09
CA ARG A 79 7.53 -9.60 -0.60
C ARG A 79 7.78 -8.17 -0.20
N VAL A 80 7.47 -7.24 -1.09
CA VAL A 80 7.74 -5.82 -0.89
C VAL A 80 6.47 -5.02 -1.17
N LEU A 81 6.21 -4.04 -0.32
CA LEU A 81 5.18 -3.03 -0.46
C LEU A 81 5.78 -1.68 -0.08
N ILE A 82 5.32 -0.60 -0.70
CA ILE A 82 5.62 0.77 -0.25
C ILE A 82 4.36 1.35 0.38
N THR A 83 4.49 1.93 1.56
CA THR A 83 3.43 2.71 2.22
C THR A 83 3.84 4.18 2.28
N GLN A 84 2.85 5.07 2.25
CA GLN A 84 3.04 6.52 2.23
C GLN A 84 2.34 7.20 3.41
N SER A 85 2.95 8.25 3.95
CA SER A 85 2.35 9.05 5.03
C SER A 85 1.25 10.00 4.56
N LEU A 86 1.22 10.35 3.27
CA LEU A 86 0.24 11.26 2.67
C LEU A 86 -0.35 10.66 1.40
N THR A 87 -1.67 10.76 1.23
CA THR A 87 -2.36 10.29 0.02
C THR A 87 -2.29 11.30 -1.13
N PHE A 88 -2.29 12.60 -0.81
CA PHE A 88 -2.22 13.70 -1.79
C PHE A 88 -1.11 14.68 -1.39
N PRO A 89 0.16 14.35 -1.68
CA PRO A 89 1.30 15.15 -1.25
C PRO A 89 1.34 16.49 -2.00
N GLN A 90 1.58 17.59 -1.28
CA GLN A 90 1.67 18.94 -1.86
C GLN A 90 3.07 19.53 -1.68
N GLU A 91 3.40 20.54 -2.46
CA GLU A 91 4.68 21.24 -2.37
C GLU A 91 4.91 21.80 -0.95
N GLY A 92 6.15 21.69 -0.47
CA GLY A 92 6.56 22.10 0.88
C GLY A 92 6.17 21.13 2.01
N GLN A 93 5.38 20.09 1.75
CA GLN A 93 5.00 19.12 2.78
C GLN A 93 6.10 18.08 3.05
N TYR A 94 6.08 17.53 4.27
CA TYR A 94 6.85 16.36 4.63
C TYR A 94 6.19 15.09 4.07
N LEU A 95 6.97 14.21 3.45
CA LEU A 95 6.50 12.90 2.99
C LEU A 95 7.43 11.80 3.49
N LYS A 96 6.85 10.71 3.98
CA LYS A 96 7.56 9.47 4.28
C LYS A 96 7.03 8.35 3.39
N LEU A 97 7.94 7.67 2.72
CA LEU A 97 7.71 6.40 2.05
C LEU A 97 8.43 5.31 2.85
N GLU A 98 7.71 4.27 3.26
CA GLU A 98 8.28 3.14 4.00
C GLU A 98 8.24 1.89 3.14
N CYS A 99 9.38 1.20 3.04
CA CYS A 99 9.47 -0.07 2.35
C CYS A 99 9.19 -1.22 3.30
N VAL A 100 7.97 -1.75 3.23
CA VAL A 100 7.54 -2.90 4.02
C VAL A 100 7.96 -4.17 3.27
N SER A 101 9.00 -4.84 3.78
CA SER A 101 9.48 -6.11 3.24
C SER A 101 9.34 -7.26 4.24
N LYS A 102 8.83 -8.42 3.76
CA LYS A 102 8.76 -9.68 4.51
C LYS A 102 9.43 -10.80 3.72
N GLY A 103 10.41 -11.45 4.33
CA GLY A 103 11.15 -12.57 3.76
C GLY A 103 11.78 -13.38 4.89
N ASN A 104 12.04 -14.67 4.66
CA ASN A 104 12.86 -15.47 5.55
C ASN A 104 14.00 -16.11 4.73
N PRO A 105 15.28 -15.79 4.99
CA PRO A 105 15.78 -14.80 5.95
C PRO A 105 15.35 -13.36 5.66
N SER A 106 15.38 -12.50 6.68
CA SER A 106 14.96 -11.09 6.58
C SER A 106 15.73 -10.37 5.47
N PRO A 107 15.05 -9.66 4.55
CA PRO A 107 15.68 -9.01 3.42
C PRO A 107 16.12 -7.59 3.77
N ASP A 108 17.23 -7.50 4.50
CA ASP A 108 17.88 -6.24 4.89
C ASP A 108 19.32 -6.19 4.39
N PRO A 109 19.82 -5.02 3.92
CA PRO A 109 19.10 -3.74 3.76
C PRO A 109 18.21 -3.72 2.51
N VAL A 110 17.38 -2.66 2.38
CA VAL A 110 16.62 -2.37 1.15
C VAL A 110 17.30 -1.27 0.34
N LEU A 111 17.08 -1.27 -0.98
CA LEU A 111 17.60 -0.28 -1.90
C LEU A 111 16.47 0.58 -2.49
N TRP A 112 16.60 1.89 -2.39
CA TRP A 112 15.70 2.84 -3.02
C TRP A 112 16.30 3.39 -4.31
N THR A 113 15.45 3.56 -5.33
CA THR A 113 15.80 4.10 -6.65
C THR A 113 14.69 5.04 -7.11
N LYS A 114 15.04 6.00 -7.98
CA LYS A 114 14.08 6.91 -8.63
C LYS A 114 14.24 6.80 -10.14
N ASP A 115 13.13 6.59 -10.84
CA ASP A 115 13.06 6.54 -12.32
C ASP A 115 14.08 5.57 -12.94
N GLY A 116 14.34 4.45 -12.25
CA GLY A 116 15.30 3.42 -12.67
C GLY A 116 16.77 3.72 -12.37
N GLY A 117 17.08 4.89 -11.80
CA GLY A 117 18.42 5.30 -11.38
C GLY A 117 18.57 5.45 -9.86
N GLU A 118 19.74 5.91 -9.45
CA GLU A 118 20.02 6.25 -8.05
C GLU A 118 19.13 7.41 -7.56
N LEU A 119 18.88 7.45 -6.26
CA LEU A 119 18.21 8.60 -5.67
C LEU A 119 19.06 9.87 -5.84
N PRO A 120 18.45 11.03 -6.13
CA PRO A 120 19.16 12.30 -6.11
C PRO A 120 19.78 12.57 -4.73
N ASP A 121 21.04 13.02 -4.71
CA ASP A 121 21.69 13.45 -3.48
C ASP A 121 21.21 14.86 -3.11
N LEU A 122 20.21 14.93 -2.23
CA LEU A 122 19.56 16.15 -1.79
C LEU A 122 19.45 16.15 -0.27
N GLU A 123 19.87 17.22 0.41
CA GLU A 123 19.77 17.32 1.88
C GLU A 123 18.34 17.12 2.41
N ARG A 124 17.34 17.44 1.60
CA ARG A 124 15.91 17.29 1.91
C ARG A 124 15.37 15.87 1.69
N MET A 125 16.16 14.96 1.12
CA MET A 125 15.80 13.57 0.84
C MET A 125 16.73 12.63 1.60
N ILE A 126 16.20 11.88 2.56
CA ILE A 126 17.03 11.05 3.47
C ILE A 126 16.49 9.62 3.48
N VAL A 127 17.40 8.66 3.28
CA VAL A 127 17.14 7.23 3.48
C VAL A 127 17.63 6.81 4.87
N GLN A 128 16.73 6.26 5.69
CA GLN A 128 17.04 5.69 7.00
C GLN A 128 16.46 4.29 7.11
N GLY A 129 17.32 3.28 7.02
CA GLY A 129 16.91 1.88 7.02
C GLY A 129 15.98 1.57 5.83
N ARG A 130 14.69 1.41 6.11
CA ARG A 130 13.65 1.11 5.11
C ARG A 130 12.82 2.33 4.71
N GLU A 131 13.05 3.48 5.33
CA GLU A 131 12.29 4.70 5.10
C GLU A 131 13.04 5.65 4.17
N LEU A 132 12.32 6.20 3.18
CA LEU A 132 12.72 7.33 2.36
C LEU A 132 11.87 8.53 2.76
N THR A 133 12.51 9.60 3.23
CA THR A 133 11.84 10.78 3.76
C THR A 133 12.18 12.03 2.95
N PHE A 134 11.19 12.91 2.84
CA PHE A 134 11.29 14.22 2.21
C PHE A 134 10.94 15.26 3.27
N SER A 135 11.87 16.15 3.63
CA SER A 135 11.60 17.21 4.61
C SER A 135 10.65 18.28 4.05
N ALA A 136 10.79 18.59 2.76
CA ALA A 136 9.91 19.47 2.00
C ALA A 136 9.87 19.02 0.53
N LEU A 137 8.67 18.69 0.05
CA LEU A 137 8.43 18.29 -1.33
C LEU A 137 8.57 19.45 -2.33
N ASN A 138 9.04 19.13 -3.52
CA ASN A 138 9.14 20.01 -4.68
C ASN A 138 8.56 19.31 -5.92
N LYS A 139 8.10 20.07 -6.92
CA LYS A 139 7.68 19.52 -8.22
C LYS A 139 8.75 18.69 -8.94
N THR A 140 10.04 18.91 -8.68
CA THR A 140 11.11 18.05 -9.23
C THR A 140 11.18 16.67 -8.58
N ASP A 141 10.47 16.45 -7.47
CA ASP A 141 10.36 15.13 -6.83
C ASP A 141 9.41 14.18 -7.55
N ASN A 142 8.52 14.69 -8.41
CA ASN A 142 7.67 13.83 -9.23
C ASN A 142 8.52 12.75 -9.93
N GLY A 143 8.00 11.53 -9.94
CA GLY A 143 8.71 10.37 -10.48
C GLY A 143 8.25 9.05 -9.86
N THR A 144 8.86 7.97 -10.32
CA THR A 144 8.59 6.61 -9.84
C THR A 144 9.68 6.18 -8.88
N TYR A 145 9.31 6.00 -7.62
CA TYR A 145 10.18 5.52 -6.56
C TYR A 145 10.05 4.01 -6.44
N ARG A 146 11.17 3.30 -6.44
CA ARG A 146 11.20 1.84 -6.36
C ARG A 146 12.05 1.40 -5.19
N CYS A 147 11.46 0.56 -4.34
CA CYS A 147 12.18 -0.13 -3.28
C CYS A 147 12.46 -1.57 -3.70
N VAL A 148 13.70 -2.03 -3.51
CA VAL A 148 14.17 -3.37 -3.83
C VAL A 148 14.65 -4.04 -2.53
N ALA A 149 14.15 -5.24 -2.25
CA ALA A 149 14.58 -6.06 -1.11
C ALA A 149 15.06 -7.43 -1.61
N SER A 150 16.14 -7.95 -1.04
CA SER A 150 16.75 -9.20 -1.47
C SER A 150 17.15 -10.07 -0.29
N ASN A 151 17.01 -11.39 -0.45
CA ASN A 151 17.68 -12.39 0.38
C ASN A 151 18.33 -13.45 -0.53
N HIS A 152 18.89 -14.51 0.07
CA HIS A 152 19.60 -15.55 -0.69
C HIS A 152 18.69 -16.41 -1.59
N LEU A 153 17.37 -16.30 -1.45
CA LEU A 153 16.39 -17.00 -2.29
C LEU A 153 15.86 -16.15 -3.45
N GLY A 154 16.11 -14.85 -3.43
CA GLY A 154 15.76 -13.98 -4.55
C GLY A 154 15.56 -12.53 -4.16
N THR A 155 15.12 -11.77 -5.16
CA THR A 155 14.92 -10.33 -5.09
C THR A 155 13.49 -9.99 -5.45
N SER A 156 12.92 -8.99 -4.79
CA SER A 156 11.59 -8.46 -5.11
C SER A 156 11.57 -6.95 -4.91
N SER A 157 10.60 -6.29 -5.53
CA SER A 157 10.51 -4.82 -5.50
C SER A 157 9.08 -4.34 -5.60
N ALA A 158 8.83 -3.14 -5.09
CA ALA A 158 7.59 -2.41 -5.27
C ALA A 158 7.88 -1.00 -5.81
N GLU A 159 6.90 -0.43 -6.50
CA GLU A 159 6.98 0.89 -7.10
C GLU A 159 5.88 1.79 -6.55
N TYR A 160 6.21 3.06 -6.36
CA TYR A 160 5.32 4.12 -5.91
C TYR A 160 5.49 5.34 -6.82
N ILE A 161 4.41 5.79 -7.43
CA ILE A 161 4.42 6.96 -8.31
C ILE A 161 4.09 8.19 -7.47
N LEU A 162 5.05 9.09 -7.31
CA LEU A 162 4.85 10.35 -6.60
C LEU A 162 4.34 11.42 -7.55
N TYR A 163 3.14 11.93 -7.25
CA TYR A 163 2.61 13.15 -7.82
C TYR A 163 2.50 14.23 -6.75
N VAL A 164 3.18 15.37 -6.95
CA VAL A 164 3.12 16.54 -6.06
C VAL A 164 2.04 17.48 -6.58
N TYR A 165 0.97 17.64 -5.79
CA TYR A 165 -0.22 18.38 -6.16
C TYR A 165 -0.10 19.87 -5.85
N ASP A 166 -0.66 20.68 -6.75
CA ASP A 166 -0.89 22.11 -6.54
C ASP A 166 -2.23 22.35 -5.81
N VAL A 167 -2.26 23.37 -4.95
CA VAL A 167 -3.52 23.89 -4.41
C VAL A 167 -4.11 24.95 -5.37
N PRO A 168 -5.42 24.93 -5.66
CA PRO A 168 -6.02 25.96 -6.50
C PRO A 168 -5.92 27.35 -5.87
N THR A 169 -5.30 28.31 -6.56
CA THR A 169 -5.29 29.71 -6.15
C THR A 169 -6.56 30.40 -6.65
N THR A 170 -7.35 30.96 -5.73
CA THR A 170 -8.47 31.83 -6.12
C THR A 170 -7.93 33.22 -6.43
N PHE A 171 -7.93 33.62 -7.70
CA PHE A 171 -7.70 35.00 -8.05
C PHE A 171 -9.02 35.78 -7.86
N PRO A 172 -9.02 36.92 -7.15
CA PRO A 172 -10.18 37.79 -7.15
C PRO A 172 -10.47 38.23 -8.60
N PRO A 173 -11.75 38.37 -9.00
CA PRO A 173 -12.09 38.84 -10.33
C PRO A 173 -11.39 40.18 -10.57
N SER A 174 -10.64 40.26 -11.67
CA SER A 174 -10.02 41.51 -12.11
C SER A 174 -11.13 42.52 -12.37
N THR A 175 -11.35 43.43 -11.41
CA THR A 175 -12.20 44.59 -11.61
C THR A 175 -11.47 45.55 -12.54
N THR A 176 -11.54 45.30 -13.84
CA THR A 176 -11.21 46.33 -14.83
C THR A 176 -12.19 47.49 -14.60
N PRO A 177 -11.74 48.70 -14.23
CA PRO A 177 -12.65 49.83 -14.11
C PRO A 177 -13.32 50.06 -15.46
N ALA A 178 -14.66 50.06 -15.48
CA ALA A 178 -15.40 50.37 -16.69
C ALA A 178 -14.89 51.70 -17.28
N PRO A 179 -14.61 51.76 -18.60
CA PRO A 179 -14.17 53.00 -19.21
C PRO A 179 -15.21 54.10 -18.94
N ARG A 180 -14.74 55.24 -18.44
CA ARG A 180 -15.56 56.42 -18.16
C ARG A 180 -16.35 56.77 -19.44
N PRO A 181 -17.69 56.88 -19.39
CA PRO A 181 -18.46 57.23 -20.57
C PRO A 181 -17.97 58.59 -21.10
N THR A 182 -17.48 58.60 -22.33
CA THR A 182 -17.10 59.82 -23.03
C THR A 182 -18.35 60.64 -23.26
N ARG A 183 -18.33 61.89 -22.80
CA ARG A 183 -19.43 62.83 -22.94
C ARG A 183 -19.54 63.21 -24.41
N HIS A 184 -20.40 62.55 -25.17
CA HIS A 184 -20.72 62.97 -26.53
C HIS A 184 -21.33 64.38 -26.48
N HIS A 185 -20.64 65.36 -27.08
CA HIS A 185 -21.18 66.70 -27.25
C HIS A 185 -22.40 66.62 -28.17
N ARG A 186 -23.54 67.08 -27.65
CA ARG A 186 -24.80 67.19 -28.39
C ARG A 186 -24.61 68.17 -29.54
N PRO A 187 -24.92 67.81 -30.80
CA PRO A 187 -24.86 68.76 -31.91
C PRO A 187 -25.87 69.90 -31.69
N PRO A 188 -25.53 71.13 -32.12
CA PRO A 188 -26.42 72.28 -31.99
C PRO A 188 -27.69 72.11 -32.85
N ARG A 189 -28.80 72.62 -32.32
CA ARG A 189 -30.13 72.57 -32.94
C ARG A 189 -30.14 73.49 -34.17
N PRO A 190 -30.63 73.06 -35.34
CA PRO A 190 -30.76 73.96 -36.49
C PRO A 190 -31.84 75.02 -36.23
N HIS A 191 -31.52 76.28 -36.54
CA HIS A 191 -32.48 77.37 -36.57
C HIS A 191 -33.37 77.25 -37.81
N ILE A 192 -34.68 77.18 -37.59
CA ILE A 192 -35.69 77.26 -38.65
C ILE A 192 -35.83 78.74 -39.02
N ALA A 193 -35.49 79.08 -40.26
CA ALA A 193 -35.73 80.41 -40.82
C ALA A 193 -37.23 80.59 -41.09
N SER A 194 -37.80 81.65 -40.52
CA SER A 194 -39.15 82.11 -40.81
C SER A 194 -39.21 82.73 -42.21
N SER A 195 -40.05 82.17 -43.09
CA SER A 195 -40.39 82.76 -44.38
C SER A 195 -41.45 83.85 -44.21
N GLU A 196 -41.14 85.08 -44.62
CA GLU A 196 -42.13 86.15 -44.84
C GLU A 196 -42.97 85.86 -46.10
N PRO A 197 -44.30 86.06 -46.06
CA PRO A 197 -45.11 86.04 -47.27
C PRO A 197 -44.94 87.35 -48.05
N THR A 198 -44.66 87.18 -49.34
CA THR A 198 -44.50 88.21 -50.35
C THR A 198 -45.82 88.93 -50.60
N ASN A 199 -45.78 90.26 -50.56
CA ASN A 199 -46.88 91.14 -50.95
C ASN A 199 -46.94 91.25 -52.48
N ILE A 200 -48.04 90.82 -53.10
CA ILE A 200 -48.36 91.11 -54.50
C ILE A 200 -49.75 91.77 -54.53
N ASN A 201 -49.73 93.05 -54.90
CA ASN A 201 -50.87 93.93 -55.15
C ASN A 201 -51.83 93.38 -56.21
N ASN A 202 -53.12 93.72 -56.10
CA ASN A 202 -53.88 94.11 -57.29
C ASN A 202 -55.09 95.02 -57.00
N ARG A 203 -55.11 96.14 -57.75
CA ARG A 203 -56.22 97.00 -58.18
C ARG A 203 -56.52 98.30 -57.44
#